data_AF-A0A8B4GV83-F1
#
_entry.id   AF-A0A8B4GV83-F1
#
_cell.length_a   1.000
_cell.length_b   1.000
_cell.length_c   1.000
_cell.angle_alpha   90.00
_cell.angle_beta   90.00
_cell.angle_gamma   90.00
#
_symmetry.space_group_name_H-M   'P 1'
#
loop_
_entity.id
_entity.type
_entity.pdbx_description
1 polymer ?
#
loop_
_entity_poly.entity_id
_entity_poly.type
_entity_poly.pdbx_seq_one_letter_code
_entity_poly.pdbx_strand_id
1 'polypeptide(L)'
;MYSGLLIILLPLIVGYLIPLRHRPLLVLINRLLSWMVYVILFFMGISLAFMEDLSSNLVLIFQYSAVFFFCILCANLLLLALLERRMPWRSSHKQEKLPSRVHMALESLKLCGVVLGGFLLGLTQWQWLQFAHKGSEYALIFLLLLVGIQLRNSGMTLRQIVLNRRGTLVALVVTVASLAGGALAAQLLGLPVKAGLAMASGFGWYSLSGILITDAYGPVMGSAAFFNDLARELVAIMLIPTLVRRSRSTALGLCGATSMDFTLPVLQRSGGLDMVPPAIVHGFLLSLLAPVLIALFS
;
A
#
# COMPACT_ATOMS: atom_id res chain seq x y z
N MET A 1 17.74 11.53 -10.87
CA MET A 1 17.57 10.09 -10.58
C MET A 1 18.20 9.69 -9.26
N TYR A 2 19.52 9.74 -9.06
CA TYR A 2 20.13 9.26 -7.79
C TYR A 2 19.79 10.08 -6.53
N SER A 3 19.47 11.37 -6.66
CA SER A 3 19.10 12.21 -5.52
C SER A 3 17.78 11.76 -4.86
N GLY A 4 16.72 11.54 -5.64
CA GLY A 4 15.42 11.06 -5.12
C GLY A 4 15.52 9.67 -4.49
N LEU A 5 16.29 8.78 -5.12
CA LEU A 5 16.54 7.43 -4.62
C LEU A 5 17.30 7.45 -3.27
N LEU A 6 18.28 8.36 -3.11
CA LEU A 6 18.96 8.58 -1.84
C LEU A 6 18.07 9.23 -0.78
N ILE A 7 17.22 10.19 -1.17
CA ILE A 7 16.26 10.85 -0.26
C ILE A 7 15.27 9.82 0.31
N ILE A 8 14.89 8.80 -0.47
CA ILE A 8 13.98 7.75 -0.01
C ILE A 8 14.72 6.67 0.80
N LEU A 9 15.83 6.14 0.29
CA LEU A 9 16.51 5.00 0.92
C LEU A 9 17.30 5.39 2.16
N LEU A 10 17.90 6.58 2.22
CA LEU A 10 18.77 6.96 3.34
C LEU A 10 18.01 7.06 4.67
N PRO A 11 16.87 7.79 4.77
CA PRO A 11 16.08 7.83 6.01
C PRO A 11 15.57 6.44 6.40
N LEU A 12 15.16 5.62 5.42
CA LEU A 12 14.71 4.25 5.64
C LEU A 12 15.82 3.37 6.24
N ILE A 13 17.02 3.41 5.67
CA ILE A 13 18.19 2.65 6.14
C ILE A 13 18.60 3.15 7.53
N VAL A 14 18.70 4.47 7.73
CA VAL A 14 19.04 5.07 9.02
C VAL A 14 18.04 4.64 10.09
N GLY A 15 16.74 4.68 9.77
CA GLY A 15 15.68 4.20 10.67
C GLY A 15 15.83 2.72 10.99
N TYR A 16 16.11 1.90 9.98
CA TYR A 16 16.30 0.46 10.16
C TYR A 16 17.51 0.12 11.05
N LEU A 17 18.53 0.96 11.08
CA LEU A 17 19.71 0.77 11.93
C LEU A 17 19.46 1.11 13.41
N ILE A 18 18.29 1.64 13.78
CA ILE A 18 17.94 1.99 15.16
C ILE A 18 17.15 0.84 15.83
N PRO A 19 17.81 -0.03 16.62
CA PRO A 19 17.11 -1.04 17.41
C PRO A 19 16.43 -0.39 18.62
N LEU A 20 15.13 -0.66 18.81
CA LEU A 20 14.37 -0.20 19.97
C LEU A 20 13.90 -1.40 20.79
N ARG A 21 14.30 -1.43 22.07
CA ARG A 21 13.89 -2.48 23.02
C ARG A 21 12.71 -2.06 23.90
N HIS A 22 12.44 -0.76 24.01
CA HIS A 22 11.37 -0.22 24.85
C HIS A 22 10.01 -0.26 24.15
N ARG A 23 9.10 -1.12 24.65
CA ARG A 23 7.73 -1.27 24.11
C ARG A 23 6.93 0.04 24.02
N PRO A 24 6.97 0.97 25.00
CA PRO A 24 6.22 2.22 24.91
C PRO A 24 6.65 3.10 23.74
N LEU A 25 7.95 3.13 23.42
CA LEU A 25 8.47 3.88 22.28
C LEU A 25 8.00 3.29 20.95
N LEU A 26 7.91 1.97 20.84
CA LEU A 26 7.36 1.32 19.64
C LEU A 26 5.88 1.66 19.43
N VAL A 27 5.09 1.70 20.51
CA VAL A 27 3.68 2.13 20.45
C VAL A 27 3.57 3.59 20.02
N LEU A 28 4.46 4.46 20.52
CA LEU A 28 4.52 5.86 20.10
C LEU A 28 4.86 5.99 18.62
N ILE A 29 5.86 5.25 18.12
CA ILE A 29 6.25 5.26 16.70
C ILE A 29 5.09 4.79 15.82
N ASN A 30 4.43 3.70 16.17
CA ASN A 30 3.25 3.24 15.42
C ASN A 30 2.15 4.29 15.39
N ARG A 31 1.91 4.97 16.52
CA ARG A 31 0.94 6.07 16.61
C ARG A 31 1.36 7.24 15.72
N LEU A 32 2.63 7.65 15.77
CA LEU A 32 3.18 8.73 14.93
C LEU A 32 3.09 8.38 13.44
N LEU A 33 3.38 7.14 13.05
CA LEU A 33 3.19 6.66 11.69
C LEU A 33 1.75 6.85 11.23
N SER A 34 0.77 6.41 12.03
CA SER A 34 -0.65 6.61 11.71
C SER A 34 -0.99 8.09 11.56
N TRP A 35 -0.52 8.97 12.46
CA TRP A 35 -0.73 10.42 12.35
C TRP A 35 -0.09 11.03 11.11
N MET A 36 1.12 10.59 10.74
CA MET A 36 1.81 11.05 9.55
C MET A 36 1.04 10.69 8.28
N VAL A 37 0.36 9.53 8.22
CA VAL A 37 -0.55 9.23 7.11
C VAL A 37 -1.63 10.32 6.98
N TYR A 38 -2.29 10.70 8.07
CA TYR A 38 -3.32 11.75 8.03
C TYR A 38 -2.75 13.10 7.58
N VAL A 39 -1.60 13.51 8.12
CA VAL A 39 -0.94 14.78 7.76
C VAL A 39 -0.60 14.82 6.28
N ILE A 40 -0.07 13.72 5.73
CA ILE A 40 0.41 13.74 4.36
C ILE A 40 -0.76 13.62 3.37
N LEU A 41 -1.78 12.81 3.67
CA LEU A 41 -3.00 12.78 2.86
C LEU A 41 -3.70 14.14 2.83
N PHE A 42 -3.66 14.86 3.95
CA PHE A 42 -4.17 16.22 4.02
C PHE A 42 -3.37 17.18 3.12
N PHE A 43 -2.04 17.13 3.15
CA PHE A 43 -1.21 17.92 2.22
C PHE A 43 -1.41 17.53 0.76
N MET A 44 -1.56 16.24 0.46
CA MET A 44 -1.89 15.78 -0.90
C MET A 44 -3.22 16.38 -1.38
N GLY A 45 -4.24 16.42 -0.52
CA GLY A 45 -5.51 17.10 -0.79
C GLY A 45 -5.32 18.59 -1.10
N ILE A 46 -4.53 19.30 -0.28
CA ILE A 46 -4.20 20.71 -0.53
C ILE A 46 -3.51 20.85 -1.89
N SER A 47 -2.47 20.05 -2.17
CA SER A 47 -1.72 20.10 -3.43
C SER A 47 -2.61 19.88 -4.66
N LEU A 48 -3.63 19.02 -4.58
CA LEU A 48 -4.62 18.84 -5.64
C LEU A 48 -5.42 20.11 -5.92
N ALA A 49 -5.75 20.91 -4.90
CA ALA A 49 -6.53 22.13 -5.05
C ALA A 49 -5.75 23.29 -5.68
N PHE A 50 -4.41 23.26 -5.60
CA PHE A 50 -3.52 24.23 -6.25
C PHE A 50 -3.18 23.87 -7.70
N MET A 51 -3.71 22.76 -8.22
CA MET A 51 -3.48 22.36 -9.61
C MET A 51 -4.26 23.25 -10.57
N GLU A 52 -3.57 23.73 -11.61
CA GLU A 52 -4.21 24.27 -12.81
C GLU A 52 -5.08 23.20 -13.47
N ASP A 53 -6.17 23.58 -14.14
CA ASP A 53 -7.10 22.66 -14.81
C ASP A 53 -7.62 21.51 -13.92
N LEU A 54 -8.03 21.84 -12.70
CA LEU A 54 -8.51 20.90 -11.68
C LEU A 54 -9.51 19.85 -12.20
N SER A 55 -10.47 20.24 -13.04
CA SER A 55 -11.47 19.31 -13.59
C SER A 55 -10.83 18.21 -14.44
N SER A 56 -9.87 18.57 -15.31
CA SER A 56 -9.14 17.61 -16.14
C SER A 56 -8.29 16.68 -15.29
N ASN A 57 -7.62 17.22 -14.26
CA ASN A 57 -6.76 16.45 -13.36
C ASN A 57 -7.57 15.45 -12.52
N LEU A 58 -8.77 15.82 -12.05
CA LEU A 58 -9.65 14.88 -11.35
C LEU A 58 -10.10 13.71 -12.25
N VAL A 59 -10.40 14.00 -13.53
CA VAL A 59 -10.73 12.95 -14.51
C VAL A 59 -9.54 12.03 -14.74
N LEU A 60 -8.32 12.58 -14.89
CA LEU A 60 -7.10 11.79 -15.04
C LEU A 60 -6.82 10.92 -13.82
N ILE A 61 -6.98 11.44 -12.60
CA ILE A 61 -6.83 10.66 -11.36
C ILE A 61 -7.76 9.46 -11.37
N PHE A 62 -9.05 9.68 -11.70
CA PHE A 62 -10.03 8.60 -11.77
C PHE A 62 -9.67 7.57 -12.85
N GLN A 63 -9.34 8.03 -14.06
CA GLN A 63 -8.96 7.15 -15.18
C GLN A 63 -7.73 6.32 -14.86
N TYR A 64 -6.65 6.95 -14.36
CA TYR A 64 -5.43 6.26 -13.98
C TYR A 64 -5.71 5.24 -12.87
N SER A 65 -6.38 5.66 -11.79
CA SER A 65 -6.73 4.77 -10.68
C SER A 65 -7.49 3.55 -11.16
N ALA A 66 -8.52 3.74 -11.98
CA ALA A 66 -9.37 2.66 -12.48
C ALA A 66 -8.59 1.69 -13.38
N VAL A 67 -7.83 2.19 -14.36
CA VAL A 67 -7.08 1.34 -15.29
C VAL A 67 -5.99 0.56 -14.56
N PHE A 68 -5.22 1.21 -13.68
CA PHE A 68 -4.23 0.52 -12.84
C PHE A 68 -4.89 -0.53 -11.94
N PHE A 69 -5.97 -0.18 -11.27
CA PHE A 69 -6.71 -1.08 -10.39
C PHE A 69 -7.16 -2.34 -11.13
N PHE A 70 -7.84 -2.21 -12.26
CA PHE A 70 -8.34 -3.36 -13.02
C PHE A 70 -7.21 -4.21 -13.59
N CYS A 71 -6.16 -3.61 -14.17
CA CYS A 71 -5.05 -4.36 -14.72
C CYS A 71 -4.30 -5.15 -13.63
N ILE A 72 -3.99 -4.51 -12.50
CA ILE A 72 -3.31 -5.13 -11.37
C ILE A 72 -4.19 -6.21 -10.73
N LEU A 73 -5.48 -5.95 -10.54
CA LEU A 73 -6.42 -6.92 -9.97
C LEU A 73 -6.53 -8.17 -10.85
N CYS A 74 -6.76 -7.98 -12.16
CA CYS A 74 -6.86 -9.08 -13.12
C CYS A 74 -5.58 -9.91 -13.19
N ALA A 75 -4.40 -9.25 -13.26
CA ALA A 75 -3.12 -9.94 -13.28
C ALA A 75 -2.89 -10.76 -11.99
N ASN A 76 -3.19 -10.17 -10.81
CA ASN A 76 -3.09 -10.87 -9.53
C ASN A 76 -4.04 -12.07 -9.46
N LEU A 77 -5.32 -11.89 -9.83
CA LEU A 77 -6.29 -12.98 -9.84
C LEU A 77 -5.85 -14.13 -10.75
N LEU A 78 -5.34 -13.83 -11.94
CA LEU A 78 -4.89 -14.83 -12.92
C LEU A 78 -3.69 -15.63 -12.39
N LEU A 79 -2.63 -14.94 -11.96
CA LEU A 79 -1.40 -15.60 -11.49
C LEU A 79 -1.62 -16.35 -10.18
N LEU A 80 -2.42 -15.82 -9.25
CA LEU A 80 -2.78 -16.50 -8.01
C LEU A 80 -3.70 -17.70 -8.25
N ALA A 81 -4.62 -17.61 -9.20
CA ALA A 81 -5.44 -18.77 -9.59
C ALA A 81 -4.58 -19.87 -10.22
N LEU A 82 -3.58 -19.51 -11.04
CA LEU A 82 -2.62 -20.47 -11.57
C LEU A 82 -1.77 -21.11 -10.46
N LEU A 83 -1.32 -20.31 -9.48
CA LEU A 83 -0.59 -20.81 -8.31
C LEU A 83 -1.43 -21.82 -7.52
N GLU A 84 -2.70 -21.49 -7.24
CA GLU A 84 -3.60 -22.38 -6.49
C GLU A 84 -3.88 -23.68 -7.24
N ARG A 85 -4.02 -23.62 -8.57
CA ARG A 85 -4.16 -24.83 -9.41
C ARG A 85 -2.93 -25.74 -9.35
N ARG A 86 -1.73 -25.17 -9.32
CA ARG A 86 -0.47 -25.93 -9.30
C ARG A 86 -0.10 -26.44 -7.91
N MET A 87 -0.38 -25.65 -6.88
CA MET A 87 -0.06 -25.97 -5.49
C MET A 87 -1.25 -25.61 -4.61
N PRO A 88 -2.29 -26.45 -4.52
CA PRO A 88 -3.50 -26.11 -3.76
C PRO A 88 -3.20 -25.99 -2.26
N TRP A 89 -3.75 -24.96 -1.61
CA TRP A 89 -3.67 -24.77 -0.16
C TRP A 89 -5.02 -25.10 0.48
N ARG A 90 -5.19 -26.38 0.81
CA ARG A 90 -6.40 -26.89 1.47
C ARG A 90 -6.26 -26.80 2.98
N SER A 91 -7.35 -26.44 3.67
CA SER A 91 -7.48 -26.65 5.10
C SER A 91 -8.96 -26.74 5.48
N SER A 92 -9.23 -27.47 6.57
CA SER A 92 -10.57 -27.87 7.01
C SER A 92 -11.23 -26.84 7.93
N HIS A 93 -10.69 -25.62 8.02
CA HIS A 93 -11.19 -24.59 8.93
C HIS A 93 -12.62 -24.14 8.53
N LYS A 94 -13.51 -24.10 9.53
CA LYS A 94 -14.86 -23.52 9.39
C LYS A 94 -14.82 -22.05 9.77
N GLN A 95 -15.32 -21.21 8.87
CA GLN A 95 -15.33 -19.76 9.04
C GLN A 95 -16.06 -19.33 10.33
N GLU A 96 -15.42 -18.45 11.09
CA GLU A 96 -15.96 -17.87 12.32
C GLU A 96 -16.76 -16.59 12.03
N LYS A 97 -17.39 -16.01 13.07
CA LYS A 97 -18.07 -14.72 12.95
C LYS A 97 -17.08 -13.65 12.49
N LEU A 98 -17.39 -13.03 11.35
CA LEU A 98 -16.52 -12.05 10.72
C LEU A 98 -16.51 -10.71 11.48
N PRO A 99 -15.39 -9.98 11.45
CA PRO A 99 -15.40 -8.58 11.87
C PRO A 99 -16.34 -7.77 10.96
N SER A 100 -16.80 -6.63 11.45
CA SER A 100 -17.69 -5.75 10.67
C SER A 100 -16.93 -5.16 9.47
N ARG A 101 -17.13 -5.76 8.29
CA ARG A 101 -16.49 -5.30 7.04
C ARG A 101 -16.88 -3.86 6.68
N VAL A 102 -18.11 -3.45 7.01
CA VAL A 102 -18.58 -2.08 6.79
C VAL A 102 -17.80 -1.11 7.67
N HIS A 103 -17.59 -1.46 8.94
CA HIS A 103 -16.78 -0.62 9.84
C HIS A 103 -15.34 -0.48 9.34
N MET A 104 -14.71 -1.58 8.92
CA MET A 104 -13.36 -1.56 8.38
C MET A 104 -13.27 -0.74 7.09
N ALA A 105 -14.22 -0.91 6.17
CA ALA A 105 -14.29 -0.10 4.95
C ALA A 105 -14.50 1.39 5.26
N LEU A 106 -15.31 1.73 6.27
CA LEU A 106 -15.47 3.10 6.74
C LEU A 106 -14.17 3.66 7.33
N GLU A 107 -13.36 2.86 8.02
CA GLU A 107 -12.05 3.29 8.50
C GLU A 107 -11.10 3.66 7.35
N SER A 108 -11.02 2.83 6.31
CA SER A 108 -10.26 3.16 5.10
C SER A 108 -10.84 4.39 4.39
N LEU A 109 -12.17 4.53 4.35
CA LEU A 109 -12.84 5.66 3.71
C LEU A 109 -12.67 7.00 4.46
N LYS A 110 -12.40 6.98 5.78
CA LYS A 110 -12.05 8.19 6.55
C LYS A 110 -10.85 8.91 5.94
N LEU A 111 -9.92 8.17 5.33
CA LEU A 111 -8.74 8.72 4.68
C LEU A 111 -9.10 9.55 3.45
N CYS A 112 -10.10 9.12 2.66
CA CYS A 112 -10.66 9.96 1.61
C CYS A 112 -11.23 11.26 2.19
N GLY A 113 -11.90 11.20 3.34
CA GLY A 113 -12.39 12.37 4.05
C GLY A 113 -11.29 13.37 4.42
N VAL A 114 -10.09 12.88 4.76
CA VAL A 114 -8.94 13.71 5.10
C VAL A 114 -8.37 14.39 3.85
N VAL A 115 -8.26 13.66 2.74
CA VAL A 115 -7.88 14.22 1.43
C VAL A 115 -8.89 15.29 0.99
N LEU A 116 -10.20 15.00 1.11
CA LEU A 116 -11.26 15.97 0.82
C LEU A 116 -11.18 17.20 1.71
N GLY A 117 -10.91 17.03 3.01
CA GLY A 117 -10.72 18.16 3.94
C GLY A 117 -9.53 19.03 3.56
N GLY A 118 -8.39 18.42 3.20
CA GLY A 118 -7.23 19.14 2.69
C GLY A 118 -7.53 19.86 1.38
N PHE A 119 -8.25 19.20 0.47
CA PHE A 119 -8.67 19.76 -0.80
C PHE A 119 -9.58 20.99 -0.63
N LEU A 120 -10.63 20.88 0.19
CA LEU A 120 -11.54 22.00 0.46
C LEU A 120 -10.81 23.19 1.10
N LEU A 121 -9.86 22.94 2.01
CA LEU A 121 -9.01 24.00 2.56
C LEU A 121 -8.06 24.58 1.52
N GLY A 122 -7.49 23.76 0.63
CA GLY A 122 -6.66 24.23 -0.48
C GLY A 122 -7.39 25.17 -1.43
N LEU A 123 -8.71 24.98 -1.65
CA LEU A 123 -9.53 25.88 -2.46
C LEU A 123 -9.61 27.31 -1.90
N THR A 124 -9.31 27.52 -0.62
CA THR A 124 -9.25 28.86 -0.03
C THR A 124 -8.07 29.69 -0.54
N GLN A 125 -7.09 29.06 -1.22
CA GLN A 125 -5.92 29.72 -1.81
C GLN A 125 -5.12 30.58 -0.82
N TRP A 126 -5.17 30.22 0.47
CA TRP A 126 -4.45 30.95 1.50
C TRP A 126 -2.94 30.85 1.26
N GLN A 127 -2.23 31.98 1.19
CA GLN A 127 -0.81 32.07 0.83
C GLN A 127 0.12 31.13 1.61
N TRP A 128 -0.18 30.84 2.89
CA TRP A 128 0.61 29.92 3.71
C TRP A 128 0.53 28.46 3.23
N LEU A 129 -0.53 28.08 2.52
CA LEU A 129 -0.73 26.73 1.99
C LEU A 129 0.21 26.42 0.81
N GLN A 130 0.86 27.43 0.21
CA GLN A 130 1.89 27.21 -0.82
C GLN A 130 3.10 26.43 -0.29
N PHE A 131 3.33 26.44 1.03
CA PHE A 131 4.38 25.63 1.67
C PHE A 131 3.99 24.16 1.88
N ALA A 132 2.75 23.75 1.53
CA ALA A 132 2.28 22.37 1.70
C ALA A 132 3.19 21.36 0.97
N HIS A 133 3.74 21.72 -0.19
CA HIS A 133 4.68 20.85 -0.91
C HIS A 133 5.94 20.55 -0.09
N LYS A 134 6.61 21.59 0.44
CA LYS A 134 7.80 21.42 1.30
C LYS A 134 7.45 20.69 2.59
N GLY A 135 6.29 20.98 3.18
CA GLY A 135 5.77 20.28 4.35
C GLY A 135 5.60 18.78 4.09
N SER A 136 5.07 18.40 2.92
CA SER A 136 4.89 17.01 2.52
C SER A 136 6.21 16.27 2.33
N GLU A 137 7.24 16.93 1.79
CA GLU A 137 8.59 16.36 1.60
C GLU A 137 9.26 16.06 2.95
N TYR A 138 9.25 17.01 3.90
CA TYR A 138 9.79 16.77 5.24
C TYR A 138 8.98 15.70 6.00
N ALA A 139 7.66 15.70 5.85
CA ALA A 139 6.81 14.68 6.44
C ALA A 139 7.11 13.29 5.86
N LEU A 140 7.40 13.20 4.54
CA LEU A 140 7.84 11.96 3.89
C LEU A 140 9.17 11.45 4.46
N ILE A 141 10.19 12.31 4.55
CA ILE A 141 11.51 11.93 5.09
C ILE A 141 11.37 11.40 6.52
N PHE A 142 10.58 12.09 7.34
CA PHE A 142 10.32 11.66 8.71
C PHE A 142 9.50 10.36 8.76
N LEU A 143 8.48 10.22 7.91
CA LEU A 143 7.71 8.98 7.78
C LEU A 143 8.62 7.80 7.41
N LEU A 144 9.51 7.96 6.43
CA LEU A 144 10.43 6.91 5.99
C LEU A 144 11.41 6.49 7.08
N LEU A 145 11.89 7.45 7.88
CA LEU A 145 12.67 7.16 9.08
C LEU A 145 11.89 6.28 10.06
N LEU A 146 10.64 6.67 10.39
CA LEU A 146 9.77 5.91 11.29
C LEU A 146 9.45 4.51 10.73
N VAL A 147 9.22 4.40 9.43
CA VAL A 147 9.00 3.13 8.73
C VAL A 147 10.22 2.23 8.86
N GLY A 148 11.44 2.77 8.66
CA GLY A 148 12.68 2.02 8.84
C GLY A 148 12.79 1.44 10.26
N ILE A 149 12.49 2.27 11.27
CA ILE A 149 12.49 1.84 12.67
C ILE A 149 11.43 0.75 12.91
N GLN A 150 10.21 0.92 12.38
CA GLN A 150 9.15 -0.06 12.52
C GLN A 150 9.52 -1.41 11.86
N LEU A 151 10.09 -1.39 10.65
CA LEU A 151 10.51 -2.61 9.94
C LEU A 151 11.58 -3.37 10.73
N ARG A 152 12.58 -2.66 11.29
CA ARG A 152 13.61 -3.26 12.15
C ARG A 152 13.03 -3.93 13.39
N ASN A 153 12.03 -3.30 13.99
CA ASN A 153 11.46 -3.70 15.27
C ASN A 153 10.13 -4.46 15.12
N SER A 154 9.79 -4.90 13.91
CA SER A 154 8.60 -5.71 13.58
C SER A 154 8.59 -7.09 14.24
N GLY A 155 9.72 -7.52 14.82
CA GLY A 155 9.86 -8.82 15.48
C GLY A 155 9.99 -9.99 14.50
N MET A 156 10.03 -9.72 13.20
CA MET A 156 10.19 -10.72 12.15
C MET A 156 11.65 -11.13 11.98
N THR A 157 11.91 -12.42 12.20
CA THR A 157 13.23 -13.01 12.00
C THR A 157 13.38 -13.56 10.58
N LEU A 158 14.59 -13.53 10.00
CA LEU A 158 14.89 -14.21 8.73
C LEU A 158 14.44 -15.68 8.77
N ARG A 159 14.57 -16.34 9.93
CA ARG A 159 14.12 -17.72 10.14
C ARG A 159 12.62 -17.87 9.86
N GLN A 160 11.77 -16.97 10.33
CA GLN A 160 10.32 -17.03 10.09
C GLN A 160 9.96 -16.79 8.62
N ILE A 161 10.69 -15.92 7.92
CA ILE A 161 10.51 -15.67 6.47
C ILE A 161 10.87 -16.94 5.68
N VAL A 162 11.99 -17.59 6.01
CA VAL A 162 12.44 -18.82 5.35
C VAL A 162 11.55 -20.02 5.68
N LEU A 163 11.04 -20.10 6.91
CA LEU A 163 10.13 -21.18 7.35
C LEU A 163 8.77 -21.11 6.66
N ASN A 164 8.21 -19.91 6.46
CA ASN A 164 6.89 -19.74 5.86
C ASN A 164 6.96 -19.65 4.33
N ARG A 165 7.32 -20.76 3.69
CA ARG A 165 7.43 -20.87 2.22
C ARG A 165 6.17 -20.39 1.49
N ARG A 166 4.99 -20.63 2.06
CA ARG A 166 3.72 -20.25 1.42
C ARG A 166 3.53 -18.74 1.35
N GLY A 167 3.81 -18.02 2.44
CA GLY A 167 3.71 -16.55 2.48
C GLY A 167 4.69 -15.91 1.50
N THR A 168 5.94 -16.40 1.50
CA THR A 168 6.99 -15.93 0.59
C THR A 168 6.65 -16.19 -0.87
N LEU A 169 6.12 -17.36 -1.21
CA LEU A 169 5.71 -17.70 -2.58
C LEU A 169 4.56 -16.80 -3.05
N VAL A 170 3.53 -16.60 -2.21
CA VAL A 170 2.41 -15.71 -2.56
C VAL A 170 2.89 -14.26 -2.71
N ALA A 171 3.82 -13.78 -1.87
CA ALA A 171 4.43 -12.47 -2.02
C ALA A 171 5.13 -12.31 -3.38
N LEU A 172 5.99 -13.26 -3.74
CA LEU A 172 6.69 -13.24 -5.03
C LEU A 172 5.72 -13.20 -6.22
N VAL A 173 4.68 -14.05 -6.18
CA VAL A 173 3.67 -14.10 -7.24
C VAL A 173 2.91 -12.77 -7.35
N VAL A 174 2.50 -12.17 -6.22
CA VAL A 174 1.84 -10.86 -6.20
C VAL A 174 2.75 -9.75 -6.70
N THR A 175 4.04 -9.78 -6.35
CA THR A 175 5.03 -8.82 -6.88
C THR A 175 5.09 -8.90 -8.40
N VAL A 176 5.33 -10.08 -8.96
CA VAL A 176 5.41 -10.26 -10.42
C VAL A 176 4.10 -9.91 -11.11
N ALA A 177 2.97 -10.37 -10.58
CA ALA A 177 1.65 -10.10 -11.14
C ALA A 177 1.29 -8.61 -11.12
N SER A 178 1.56 -7.93 -10.00
CA SER A 178 1.27 -6.50 -9.88
C SER A 178 2.16 -5.69 -10.82
N LEU A 179 3.46 -5.99 -10.91
CA LEU A 179 4.37 -5.31 -11.85
C LEU A 179 3.95 -5.51 -13.31
N ALA A 180 3.55 -6.74 -13.68
CA ALA A 180 3.02 -7.01 -15.02
C ALA A 180 1.72 -6.23 -15.29
N GLY A 181 0.80 -6.19 -14.33
CA GLY A 181 -0.44 -5.40 -14.42
C GLY A 181 -0.18 -3.90 -14.53
N GLY A 182 0.80 -3.38 -13.78
CA GLY A 182 1.22 -1.97 -13.84
C GLY A 182 1.87 -1.61 -15.18
N ALA A 183 2.73 -2.48 -15.72
CA ALA A 183 3.32 -2.29 -17.04
C ALA A 183 2.26 -2.26 -18.14
N LEU A 184 1.28 -3.17 -18.08
CA LEU A 184 0.14 -3.19 -19.00
C LEU A 184 -0.71 -1.91 -18.89
N ALA A 185 -1.05 -1.50 -17.66
CA ALA A 185 -1.80 -0.27 -17.43
C ALA A 185 -1.09 0.97 -17.98
N ALA A 186 0.23 1.07 -17.79
CA ALA A 186 1.02 2.15 -18.37
C ALA A 186 0.96 2.17 -19.90
N GLN A 187 1.06 1.01 -20.56
CA GLN A 187 0.93 0.92 -22.01
C GLN A 187 -0.46 1.36 -22.50
N LEU A 188 -1.53 0.95 -21.82
CA LEU A 188 -2.90 1.33 -22.16
C LEU A 188 -3.15 2.83 -21.99
N LEU A 189 -2.46 3.46 -21.04
CA LEU A 189 -2.58 4.89 -20.73
C LEU A 189 -1.57 5.77 -21.48
N GLY A 190 -0.67 5.18 -22.29
CA GLY A 190 0.41 5.91 -22.96
C GLY A 190 1.48 6.47 -22.01
N LEU A 191 1.57 5.92 -20.79
CA LEU A 191 2.55 6.32 -19.78
C LEU A 191 3.88 5.56 -19.95
N PRO A 192 5.02 6.13 -19.49
CA PRO A 192 6.26 5.40 -19.40
C PRO A 192 6.10 4.14 -18.56
N VAL A 193 6.63 3.00 -19.02
CA VAL A 193 6.53 1.71 -18.30
C VAL A 193 7.08 1.82 -16.87
N LYS A 194 8.13 2.62 -16.65
CA LYS A 194 8.67 2.90 -15.31
C LYS A 194 7.61 3.48 -14.36
N ALA A 195 6.80 4.44 -14.82
CA ALA A 195 5.71 5.00 -14.03
C ALA A 195 4.68 3.92 -13.67
N GLY A 196 4.38 3.00 -14.60
CA GLY A 196 3.50 1.87 -14.33
C GLY A 196 4.03 0.88 -13.31
N LEU A 197 5.33 0.58 -13.37
CA LEU A 197 6.01 -0.28 -12.40
C LEU A 197 6.05 0.39 -11.01
N ALA A 198 6.30 1.70 -10.94
CA ALA A 198 6.25 2.47 -9.71
C ALA A 198 4.85 2.44 -9.08
N MET A 199 3.81 2.73 -9.87
CA MET A 199 2.39 2.68 -9.46
C MET A 199 1.97 1.32 -8.90
N ALA A 200 2.44 0.23 -9.49
CA ALA A 200 2.12 -1.13 -9.03
C ALA A 200 2.86 -1.56 -7.76
N SER A 201 3.98 -0.90 -7.45
CA SER A 201 4.89 -1.28 -6.36
C SER A 201 4.38 -0.86 -4.97
N GLY A 202 3.26 -0.15 -4.87
CA GLY A 202 2.61 0.16 -3.60
C GLY A 202 2.01 -1.06 -2.88
N PHE A 203 1.65 -2.10 -3.62
CA PHE A 203 1.09 -3.36 -3.09
C PHE A 203 -0.05 -3.19 -2.05
N GLY A 204 -0.87 -2.15 -2.16
CA GLY A 204 -1.95 -1.85 -1.21
C GLY A 204 -1.55 -0.93 -0.06
N TRP A 205 -0.28 -0.53 0.05
CA TRP A 205 0.17 0.44 1.05
C TRP A 205 -0.06 1.89 0.58
N TYR A 206 -1.34 2.27 0.46
CA TYR A 206 -1.79 3.55 -0.11
C TYR A 206 -1.11 4.77 0.53
N SER A 207 -0.78 4.70 1.82
CA SER A 207 -0.20 5.83 2.53
C SER A 207 1.24 6.08 2.11
N LEU A 208 2.02 5.04 1.84
CA LEU A 208 3.41 5.19 1.39
C LEU A 208 3.45 5.45 -0.12
N SER A 209 2.68 4.69 -0.89
CA SER A 209 2.68 4.78 -2.35
C SER A 209 2.19 6.13 -2.85
N GLY A 210 1.11 6.69 -2.28
CA GLY A 210 0.59 7.99 -2.69
C GLY A 210 1.63 9.12 -2.60
N ILE A 211 2.47 9.08 -1.56
CA ILE A 211 3.45 10.14 -1.29
C ILE A 211 4.69 9.98 -2.15
N LEU A 212 5.27 8.77 -2.16
CA LEU A 212 6.46 8.50 -2.95
C LEU A 212 6.21 8.71 -4.45
N ILE A 213 5.01 8.38 -4.93
CA ILE A 213 4.62 8.63 -6.31
C ILE A 213 4.30 10.12 -6.54
N THR A 214 3.75 10.84 -5.55
CA THR A 214 3.58 12.31 -5.66
C THR A 214 4.91 13.01 -5.86
N ASP A 215 5.92 12.65 -5.06
CA ASP A 215 7.26 13.24 -5.15
C ASP A 215 7.94 12.92 -6.49
N ALA A 216 7.79 11.69 -6.99
CA ALA A 216 8.45 11.24 -8.21
C ALA A 216 7.72 11.63 -9.52
N TYR A 217 6.39 11.59 -9.51
CA TYR A 217 5.55 11.69 -10.72
C TYR A 217 4.45 12.77 -10.62
N GLY A 218 4.43 13.55 -9.55
CA GLY A 218 3.48 14.64 -9.32
C GLY A 218 2.16 14.22 -8.66
N PRO A 219 1.36 15.20 -8.20
CA PRO A 219 0.19 14.98 -7.36
C PRO A 219 -0.93 14.19 -8.03
N VAL A 220 -1.07 14.25 -9.37
CA VAL A 220 -2.05 13.44 -10.12
C VAL A 220 -1.73 11.96 -10.00
N MET A 221 -0.49 11.58 -10.30
CA MET A 221 -0.05 10.18 -10.25
C MET A 221 -0.04 9.67 -8.81
N GLY A 222 0.40 10.48 -7.85
CA GLY A 222 0.36 10.11 -6.44
C GLY A 222 -1.05 9.91 -5.89
N SER A 223 -1.98 10.78 -6.26
CA SER A 223 -3.41 10.61 -5.90
C SER A 223 -3.99 9.36 -6.56
N ALA A 224 -3.63 9.09 -7.81
CA ALA A 224 -4.04 7.87 -8.49
C ALA A 224 -3.47 6.60 -7.83
N ALA A 225 -2.23 6.64 -7.35
CA ALA A 225 -1.61 5.53 -6.61
C ALA A 225 -2.36 5.26 -5.31
N PHE A 226 -2.68 6.33 -4.56
CA PHE A 226 -3.46 6.25 -3.33
C PHE A 226 -4.83 5.60 -3.58
N PHE A 227 -5.61 6.09 -4.56
CA PHE A 227 -6.93 5.55 -4.84
C PHE A 227 -6.87 4.12 -5.39
N ASN A 228 -5.89 3.78 -6.23
CA ASN A 228 -5.65 2.42 -6.69
C ASN A 228 -5.42 1.46 -5.51
N ASP A 229 -4.50 1.79 -4.60
CA ASP A 229 -4.19 0.93 -3.45
C ASP A 229 -5.33 0.87 -2.43
N LEU A 230 -6.04 1.98 -2.21
CA LEU A 230 -7.25 2.02 -1.38
C LEU A 230 -8.36 1.13 -1.96
N ALA A 231 -8.60 1.22 -3.27
CA ALA A 231 -9.59 0.38 -3.94
C ALA A 231 -9.24 -1.10 -3.83
N ARG A 232 -7.94 -1.46 -3.96
CA ARG A 232 -7.45 -2.82 -3.74
C ARG A 232 -7.73 -3.32 -2.33
N GLU A 233 -7.48 -2.51 -1.31
CA GLU A 233 -7.76 -2.86 0.08
C GLU A 233 -9.27 -3.10 0.30
N LEU A 234 -10.12 -2.16 -0.15
CA LEU A 234 -11.57 -2.27 0.00
C LEU A 234 -12.13 -3.53 -0.69
N VAL A 235 -11.67 -3.80 -1.92
CA VAL A 235 -12.07 -5.01 -2.64
C VAL A 235 -11.53 -6.27 -1.97
N ALA A 236 -10.31 -6.26 -1.46
CA ALA A 236 -9.76 -7.40 -0.70
C ALA A 236 -10.61 -7.71 0.53
N ILE A 237 -10.91 -6.72 1.38
CA ILE A 237 -11.76 -6.90 2.59
C ILE A 237 -13.10 -7.55 2.24
N MET A 238 -13.71 -7.14 1.12
CA MET A 238 -14.99 -7.68 0.68
C MET A 238 -14.88 -9.10 0.12
N LEU A 239 -13.80 -9.42 -0.58
CA LEU A 239 -13.60 -10.70 -1.27
C LEU A 239 -12.92 -11.80 -0.42
N ILE A 240 -12.19 -11.47 0.64
CA ILE A 240 -11.51 -12.48 1.49
C ILE A 240 -12.46 -13.61 1.95
N PRO A 241 -13.67 -13.33 2.51
CA PRO A 241 -14.54 -14.39 3.02
C PRO A 241 -14.97 -15.41 1.96
N THR A 242 -15.14 -14.98 0.71
CA THR A 242 -15.55 -15.85 -0.41
C THR A 242 -14.35 -16.55 -1.03
N LEU A 243 -13.23 -15.84 -1.19
CA LEU A 243 -12.02 -16.37 -1.79
C LEU A 243 -11.36 -17.43 -0.92
N VAL A 244 -11.32 -17.27 0.41
CA VAL A 244 -10.70 -18.27 1.31
C VAL A 244 -11.32 -19.66 1.16
N ARG A 245 -12.61 -19.74 0.82
CA ARG A 245 -13.30 -21.03 0.59
C ARG A 245 -12.87 -21.72 -0.70
N ARG A 246 -12.39 -20.96 -1.69
CA ARG A 246 -12.01 -21.47 -3.03
C ARG A 246 -10.50 -21.55 -3.23
N SER A 247 -9.78 -20.53 -2.78
CA SER A 247 -8.35 -20.33 -2.95
C SER A 247 -7.80 -19.45 -1.82
N ARG A 248 -7.12 -20.08 -0.87
CA ARG A 248 -6.45 -19.36 0.22
C ARG A 248 -5.30 -18.50 -0.28
N SER A 249 -4.59 -18.93 -1.31
CA SER A 249 -3.53 -18.10 -1.91
C SER A 249 -4.06 -16.88 -2.62
N THR A 250 -5.22 -16.97 -3.29
CA THR A 250 -5.85 -15.78 -3.89
C THR A 250 -6.35 -14.83 -2.82
N ALA A 251 -7.00 -15.35 -1.76
CA ALA A 251 -7.44 -14.52 -0.65
C ALA A 251 -6.28 -13.78 0.02
N LEU A 252 -5.18 -14.49 0.32
CA LEU A 252 -3.99 -13.88 0.89
C LEU A 252 -3.35 -12.87 -0.06
N GLY A 253 -3.15 -13.25 -1.33
CA GLY A 253 -2.42 -12.40 -2.27
C GLY A 253 -3.13 -11.11 -2.65
N LEU A 254 -4.47 -11.08 -2.66
CA LEU A 254 -5.21 -9.84 -2.91
C LEU A 254 -5.06 -8.81 -1.79
N CYS A 255 -4.74 -9.25 -0.57
CA CYS A 255 -4.53 -8.35 0.56
C CYS A 255 -3.26 -7.52 0.40
N GLY A 256 -2.24 -8.04 -0.31
CA GLY A 256 -0.96 -7.37 -0.47
C GLY A 256 -0.29 -7.05 0.87
N ALA A 257 0.29 -5.85 0.98
CA ALA A 257 0.96 -5.37 2.19
C ALA A 257 0.03 -5.37 3.42
N THR A 258 -1.26 -5.12 3.23
CA THR A 258 -2.26 -5.00 4.31
C THR A 258 -2.55 -6.34 5.04
N SER A 259 -2.02 -7.45 4.52
CA SER A 259 -2.22 -8.79 5.08
C SER A 259 -1.62 -8.98 6.48
N MET A 260 -0.66 -8.14 6.87
CA MET A 260 -0.05 -8.20 8.19
C MET A 260 -0.75 -7.34 9.25
N ASP A 261 -1.69 -6.47 8.85
CA ASP A 261 -2.36 -5.51 9.72
C ASP A 261 -3.87 -5.42 9.45
N PHE A 262 -4.32 -4.61 8.49
CA PHE A 262 -5.73 -4.26 8.28
C PHE A 262 -6.58 -5.45 7.86
N THR A 263 -6.09 -6.29 6.95
CA THR A 263 -6.84 -7.45 6.47
C THR A 263 -6.58 -8.71 7.30
N LEU A 264 -5.60 -8.68 8.22
CA LEU A 264 -5.24 -9.82 9.06
C LEU A 264 -6.41 -10.37 9.89
N PRO A 265 -7.24 -9.56 10.58
CA PRO A 265 -8.38 -10.08 11.33
C PRO A 265 -9.41 -10.80 10.44
N VAL A 266 -9.60 -10.34 9.21
CA VAL A 266 -10.52 -10.96 8.24
C VAL A 266 -9.96 -12.28 7.74
N LEU A 267 -8.67 -12.33 7.42
CA LEU A 267 -7.95 -13.55 7.04
C LEU A 267 -7.97 -14.58 8.16
N GLN A 268 -7.72 -14.16 9.40
CA GLN A 268 -7.72 -15.03 10.58
C GLN A 268 -9.10 -15.65 10.82
N ARG A 269 -10.18 -14.85 10.80
CA ARG A 269 -11.55 -15.31 11.05
C ARG A 269 -12.15 -16.11 9.90
N SER A 270 -11.70 -15.85 8.67
CA SER A 270 -12.17 -16.58 7.48
C SER A 270 -11.39 -17.86 7.22
N GLY A 271 -10.06 -17.80 7.40
CA GLY A 271 -9.11 -18.82 6.97
C GLY A 271 -8.50 -19.65 8.08
N GLY A 272 -8.60 -19.19 9.33
CA GLY A 272 -8.05 -19.88 10.50
C GLY A 272 -6.68 -19.35 10.92
N LEU A 273 -6.23 -19.80 12.10
CA LEU A 273 -4.95 -19.39 12.68
C LEU A 273 -3.75 -19.84 11.84
N ASP A 274 -3.90 -20.88 11.02
CA ASP A 274 -2.87 -21.37 10.10
C ASP A 274 -2.55 -20.38 8.97
N MET A 275 -3.46 -19.46 8.65
CA MET A 275 -3.23 -18.39 7.67
C MET A 275 -2.46 -17.19 8.25
N VAL A 276 -2.38 -17.05 9.57
CA VAL A 276 -1.77 -15.88 10.22
C VAL A 276 -0.26 -15.77 9.93
N PRO A 277 0.57 -16.82 10.13
CA PRO A 277 2.00 -16.69 9.86
C PRO A 277 2.33 -16.41 8.39
N PRO A 278 1.71 -17.09 7.39
CA PRO A 278 1.88 -16.73 5.98
C PRO A 278 1.42 -15.31 5.66
N ALA A 279 0.36 -14.81 6.29
CA ALA A 279 -0.14 -13.45 6.10
C ALA A 279 0.84 -12.39 6.58
N ILE A 280 1.41 -12.57 7.77
CA ILE A 280 2.42 -11.67 8.30
C ILE A 280 3.68 -11.65 7.42
N VAL A 281 4.14 -12.83 6.96
CA VAL A 281 5.31 -12.91 6.07
C VAL A 281 5.04 -12.29 4.70
N HIS A 282 3.85 -12.53 4.14
CA HIS A 282 3.42 -11.94 2.88
C HIS A 282 3.41 -10.40 2.95
N GLY A 283 2.70 -9.84 3.94
CA GLY A 283 2.56 -8.39 4.10
C GLY A 283 3.90 -7.72 4.31
N PHE A 284 4.74 -8.25 5.21
CA PHE A 284 6.05 -7.66 5.47
C PHE A 284 6.98 -7.68 4.26
N LEU A 285 7.01 -8.77 3.48
CA LEU A 285 7.85 -8.82 2.28
C LEU A 285 7.43 -7.75 1.28
N LEU A 286 6.12 -7.58 1.07
CA LEU A 286 5.61 -6.54 0.19
C LEU A 286 5.87 -5.14 0.74
N SER A 287 5.71 -4.92 2.04
CA SER A 287 6.04 -3.64 2.69
C SER A 287 7.54 -3.30 2.62
N LEU A 288 8.43 -4.30 2.67
CA LEU A 288 9.86 -4.11 2.49
C LEU A 288 10.20 -3.79 1.02
N LEU A 289 9.57 -4.48 0.08
CA LEU A 289 9.78 -4.29 -1.36
C LEU A 289 9.22 -2.95 -1.86
N ALA A 290 8.10 -2.48 -1.31
CA ALA A 290 7.41 -1.29 -1.80
C ALA A 290 8.30 -0.04 -1.93
N PRO A 291 8.94 0.48 -0.85
CA PRO A 291 9.78 1.68 -0.97
C PRO A 291 10.97 1.47 -1.90
N VAL A 292 11.55 0.26 -1.91
CA VAL A 292 12.72 -0.06 -2.75
C VAL A 292 12.35 -0.07 -4.23
N LEU A 293 11.25 -0.73 -4.58
CA LEU A 293 10.79 -0.81 -5.97
C LEU A 293 10.26 0.54 -6.46
N ILE A 294 9.51 1.28 -5.64
CA ILE A 294 9.10 2.64 -6.00
C ILE A 294 10.33 3.49 -6.27
N ALA A 295 11.31 3.53 -5.35
CA ALA A 295 12.52 4.31 -5.53
C ALA A 295 13.36 3.87 -6.75
N LEU A 296 13.36 2.59 -7.13
CA LEU A 296 14.03 2.08 -8.33
C LEU A 296 13.36 2.53 -9.63
N PHE A 297 12.04 2.70 -9.61
CA PHE A 297 11.25 3.05 -10.78
C PHE A 297 10.92 4.55 -10.86
N SER A 298 11.09 5.32 -9.78
CA SER A 298 11.09 6.79 -9.74
C SER A 298 12.32 7.40 -10.42
#